data_AF-A0A537W7P2-F1
#
_entry.id   AF-A0A537W7P2-F1
#
_cell.length_a   1.000
_cell.length_b   1.000
_cell.length_c   1.000
_cell.angle_alpha   90.00
_cell.angle_beta   90.00
_cell.angle_gamma   90.00
#
_symmetry.space_group_name_H-M   'P 1'
#
loop_
_entity.id
_entity.type
_entity.pdbx_description
1 polymer ?
#
loop_
_entity_poly.entity_id
_entity_poly.type
_entity_poly.pdbx_seq_one_letter_code
_entity_poly.pdbx_strand_id
1 'polypeptide(L)'
;MDAAELVRDARARAKLSQVALADRAKTSQPAIARYEAGVASPSLGTLERILAACDRSLVVTAPQRRRRARKRSSGQRLAVIRGLRSPLLAAARRHGIRDLRVFGSVARGDETPESDVDFLVELDPGRTLLDLIGFQQEAEEILGVGVDVAAPRMMKERVRARAMREARPV
;
A
#
# COMPACT_ATOMS: atom_id res chain seq x y z
N MET A 1 -15.93 -1.60 -16.74
CA MET A 1 -15.84 -2.03 -18.15
C MET A 1 -14.53 -2.76 -18.32
N ASP A 2 -14.60 -4.06 -18.56
CA ASP A 2 -13.43 -4.87 -18.87
C ASP A 2 -13.09 -4.78 -20.37
N ALA A 3 -11.93 -5.32 -20.77
CA ALA A 3 -11.49 -5.24 -22.17
C ALA A 3 -12.40 -6.01 -23.13
N ALA A 4 -13.03 -7.10 -22.68
CA ALA A 4 -13.90 -7.93 -23.51
C ALA A 4 -15.20 -7.19 -23.86
N GLU A 5 -15.82 -6.57 -22.85
CA GLU A 5 -17.00 -5.72 -22.97
C GLU A 5 -16.71 -4.49 -23.84
N LEU A 6 -15.55 -3.86 -23.64
CA LEU A 6 -15.12 -2.69 -24.41
C LEU A 6 -14.96 -3.00 -25.90
N VAL A 7 -14.30 -4.12 -26.24
CA VAL A 7 -14.12 -4.56 -27.64
C VAL A 7 -15.47 -4.89 -28.27
N ARG A 8 -16.32 -5.63 -27.57
CA ARG A 8 -17.64 -6.04 -28.07
C ARG A 8 -18.57 -4.85 -28.30
N ASP A 9 -18.63 -3.91 -27.35
CA ASP A 9 -19.43 -2.67 -27.46
C ASP A 9 -18.94 -1.78 -28.61
N ALA A 10 -17.62 -1.57 -28.70
CA ALA A 10 -17.03 -0.78 -29.78
C ALA A 10 -17.35 -1.37 -31.15
N ARG A 11 -17.20 -2.69 -31.30
CA ARG A 11 -17.52 -3.39 -32.55
C ARG A 11 -19.01 -3.27 -32.92
N ALA A 12 -19.90 -3.54 -31.97
CA ALA A 12 -21.34 -3.54 -32.20
C ALA A 12 -21.84 -2.15 -32.62
N ARG A 13 -21.34 -1.09 -31.98
CA ARG A 13 -21.70 0.30 -32.32
C ARG A 13 -21.13 0.76 -33.66
N ALA A 14 -19.93 0.29 -34.01
CA ALA A 14 -19.36 0.48 -35.35
C ALA A 14 -20.04 -0.38 -36.43
N LYS A 15 -20.99 -1.25 -36.06
CA LYS A 15 -21.70 -2.19 -36.95
C LYS A 15 -20.76 -3.10 -37.74
N LEU A 16 -19.63 -3.49 -37.14
CA LEU A 16 -18.64 -4.36 -37.76
C LEU A 16 -18.87 -5.84 -37.38
N SER A 17 -18.63 -6.74 -38.33
CA SER A 17 -18.44 -8.16 -38.01
C SER A 17 -17.08 -8.36 -37.33
N GLN A 18 -16.87 -9.51 -36.66
CA GLN A 18 -15.56 -9.82 -36.06
C GLN A 18 -14.45 -9.89 -37.11
N VAL A 19 -14.77 -10.37 -38.33
CA VAL A 19 -13.84 -10.40 -39.46
C VAL A 19 -13.49 -8.99 -39.90
N ALA A 20 -14.49 -8.13 -40.15
CA ALA A 20 -14.25 -6.77 -40.60
C ALA A 20 -13.47 -5.93 -39.57
N LEU A 21 -13.72 -6.15 -38.28
CA LEU A 21 -12.93 -5.53 -37.21
C LEU A 21 -11.49 -6.04 -37.21
N ALA A 22 -11.29 -7.35 -37.37
CA ALA A 22 -9.95 -7.95 -37.40
C ALA A 22 -9.11 -7.37 -38.54
N ASP A 23 -9.69 -7.27 -39.74
CA ASP A 23 -9.04 -6.70 -40.92
C ASP A 23 -8.63 -5.24 -40.68
N ARG A 24 -9.56 -4.40 -40.20
CA ARG A 24 -9.27 -2.98 -39.90
C ARG A 24 -8.24 -2.81 -38.79
N ALA A 25 -8.31 -3.63 -37.75
CA ALA A 25 -7.40 -3.56 -36.62
C ALA A 25 -6.04 -4.22 -36.90
N LYS A 26 -5.83 -4.82 -38.08
CA LYS A 26 -4.63 -5.60 -38.45
C LYS A 26 -4.35 -6.71 -37.43
N THR A 27 -5.37 -7.53 -37.17
CA THR A 27 -5.31 -8.71 -36.30
C THR A 27 -6.12 -9.85 -36.93
N SER A 28 -6.24 -11.00 -36.26
CA SER A 28 -7.01 -12.14 -36.77
C SER A 28 -8.42 -12.21 -36.15
N GLN A 29 -9.40 -12.72 -36.91
CA GLN A 29 -10.75 -12.94 -36.38
C GLN A 29 -10.77 -13.87 -35.15
N PRO A 30 -9.98 -14.97 -35.09
CA PRO A 30 -9.90 -15.78 -33.89
C PRO A 30 -9.38 -15.01 -32.66
N ALA A 31 -8.46 -14.05 -32.85
CA ALA A 31 -7.99 -13.20 -31.75
C ALA A 31 -9.11 -12.28 -31.24
N ILE A 32 -9.86 -11.62 -32.15
CA ILE A 32 -11.03 -10.80 -31.78
C ILE A 32 -12.07 -11.64 -31.02
N ALA A 33 -12.40 -12.85 -31.50
CA ALA A 33 -13.35 -13.73 -30.84
C ALA A 33 -12.91 -14.11 -29.41
N ARG A 34 -11.62 -14.43 -29.22
CA ARG A 34 -11.05 -14.71 -27.90
C ARG A 34 -11.11 -13.50 -26.95
N TYR A 35 -10.88 -12.30 -27.47
CA TYR A 35 -11.00 -11.07 -26.68
C TYR A 35 -12.45 -10.81 -26.27
N GLU A 36 -13.40 -10.91 -27.20
CA GLU A 36 -14.83 -10.72 -26.90
C GLU A 36 -15.39 -11.79 -25.97
N ALA A 37 -14.84 -13.01 -25.99
CA ALA A 37 -15.22 -14.07 -25.06
C ALA A 37 -14.53 -13.94 -23.68
N GLY A 38 -13.58 -13.02 -23.51
CA GLY A 38 -12.80 -12.87 -22.27
C GLY A 38 -11.77 -13.98 -22.04
N VAL A 39 -11.56 -14.88 -23.00
CA VAL A 39 -10.60 -16.00 -22.93
C VAL A 39 -9.15 -15.48 -23.05
N ALA A 40 -8.96 -14.33 -23.68
CA ALA A 40 -7.69 -13.61 -23.72
C ALA A 40 -7.95 -12.11 -23.54
N SER A 41 -6.94 -11.39 -23.08
CA SER A 41 -6.96 -9.93 -23.05
C SER A 41 -5.99 -9.37 -24.10
N PRO A 42 -6.38 -8.37 -24.90
CA PRO A 42 -5.46 -7.71 -25.81
C PRO A 42 -4.40 -6.92 -25.04
N SER A 43 -3.19 -6.78 -25.60
CA SER A 43 -2.23 -5.78 -25.13
C SER A 43 -2.81 -4.37 -25.33
N LEU A 44 -2.31 -3.37 -24.59
CA LEU A 44 -2.76 -1.98 -24.73
C LEU A 44 -2.66 -1.49 -26.18
N GLY A 45 -1.55 -1.78 -26.88
CA GLY A 45 -1.39 -1.40 -28.29
C GLY A 45 -2.37 -2.12 -29.23
N THR A 46 -2.73 -3.38 -28.96
CA THR A 46 -3.78 -4.06 -29.74
C THR A 46 -5.16 -3.51 -29.43
N LEU A 47 -5.45 -3.20 -28.17
CA LEU A 47 -6.72 -2.60 -27.76
C LEU A 47 -6.90 -1.21 -28.39
N GLU A 48 -5.85 -0.39 -28.40
CA GLU A 48 -5.85 0.92 -29.04
C GLU A 48 -6.14 0.82 -30.54
N ARG A 49 -5.48 -0.11 -31.26
CA ARG A 49 -5.76 -0.34 -32.70
C ARG A 49 -7.19 -0.81 -32.95
N ILE A 50 -7.72 -1.70 -32.11
CA ILE A 50 -9.10 -2.19 -32.22
C ILE A 50 -10.09 -1.04 -32.02
N LEU A 51 -9.85 -0.17 -31.05
CA LEU A 51 -10.72 0.98 -30.80
C LEU A 51 -10.62 2.02 -31.92
N ALA A 52 -9.42 2.28 -32.44
CA ALA A 52 -9.21 3.16 -33.58
C ALA A 52 -9.93 2.66 -34.85
N ALA A 53 -9.95 1.34 -35.09
CA ALA A 53 -10.70 0.72 -36.19
C ALA A 53 -12.24 0.90 -36.08
N CYS A 54 -12.72 1.25 -34.88
CA CYS A 54 -14.09 1.57 -34.55
C CYS A 54 -14.32 3.08 -34.34
N ASP A 55 -13.40 3.93 -34.81
CA ASP A 55 -13.44 5.40 -34.67
C ASP A 55 -13.52 5.88 -33.20
N ARG A 56 -12.81 5.19 -32.30
CA ARG A 56 -12.74 5.50 -30.87
C ARG A 56 -11.29 5.66 -30.39
N SER A 57 -11.14 6.42 -29.31
CA SER A 57 -9.85 6.65 -28.67
C SER A 57 -9.84 6.01 -27.27
N LEU A 58 -8.70 5.40 -26.90
CA LEU A 58 -8.51 4.84 -25.57
C LEU A 58 -7.94 5.90 -24.64
N VAL A 59 -8.65 6.19 -23.55
CA VAL A 59 -8.13 7.03 -22.47
C VAL A 59 -7.86 6.14 -21.26
N VAL A 60 -6.58 5.96 -20.92
CA VAL A 60 -6.16 5.22 -19.73
C VAL A 60 -5.90 6.22 -18.61
N THR A 61 -6.81 6.25 -17.63
CA THR A 61 -6.60 7.01 -16.41
C THR A 61 -6.11 6.07 -15.33
N ALA A 62 -4.87 6.26 -14.89
CA ALA A 62 -4.36 5.67 -13.66
C ALA A 62 -4.43 6.73 -12.56
N PRO A 63 -5.60 6.95 -11.91
CA PRO A 63 -5.63 7.88 -10.81
C PRO A 63 -4.64 7.37 -9.75
N GLN A 64 -3.85 8.27 -9.16
CA GLN A 64 -3.20 7.92 -7.91
C GLN A 64 -4.30 7.37 -7.01
N ARG A 65 -4.07 6.19 -6.41
CA ARG A 65 -4.87 5.74 -5.29
C ARG A 65 -4.86 6.91 -4.31
N ARG A 66 -5.90 7.75 -4.34
CA ARG A 66 -6.27 8.56 -3.19
C ARG A 66 -6.40 7.48 -2.15
N ARG A 67 -5.42 7.40 -1.22
CA ARG A 67 -5.56 6.63 0.02
C ARG A 67 -6.99 6.94 0.40
N ARG A 68 -7.88 5.94 0.30
CA ARG A 68 -9.30 6.14 0.60
C ARG A 68 -9.31 7.00 1.85
N ALA A 69 -10.24 7.94 1.95
CA ALA A 69 -10.56 8.54 3.24
C ALA A 69 -11.06 7.43 4.18
N ARG A 70 -10.17 6.48 4.53
CA ARG A 70 -10.19 5.66 5.74
C ARG A 70 -10.22 6.73 6.80
N LYS A 71 -11.32 6.79 7.56
CA LYS A 71 -11.53 7.74 8.65
C LYS A 71 -10.19 7.94 9.36
N ARG A 72 -9.52 9.07 9.10
CA ARG A 72 -8.23 9.35 9.74
C ARG A 72 -8.58 9.51 11.21
N SER A 73 -8.00 8.68 12.07
CA SER A 73 -8.15 8.85 13.53
C SER A 73 -7.17 9.91 14.02
N SER A 74 -7.03 11.01 13.27
CA SER A 74 -5.92 11.95 13.34
C SER A 74 -5.63 12.36 14.79
N GLY A 75 -4.51 11.86 15.33
CA GLY A 75 -4.00 12.20 16.65
C GLY A 75 -4.49 11.33 17.81
N GLN A 76 -5.47 10.44 17.62
CA GLN A 76 -5.97 9.58 18.71
C GLN A 76 -4.89 8.63 19.23
N ARG A 77 -4.13 7.99 18.33
CA ARG A 77 -3.08 7.04 18.73
C ARG A 77 -1.92 7.75 19.42
N LEU A 78 -1.52 8.92 18.93
CA LEU A 78 -0.47 9.71 19.58
C LEU A 78 -0.90 10.18 20.97
N ALA A 79 -2.18 10.54 21.16
CA ALA A 79 -2.72 10.87 22.48
C ALA A 79 -2.71 9.66 23.43
N VAL A 80 -3.09 8.47 22.94
CA VAL A 80 -3.02 7.21 23.71
C VAL A 80 -1.57 6.91 24.13
N ILE A 81 -0.61 6.98 23.19
CA ILE A 81 0.81 6.76 23.49
C ILE A 81 1.31 7.74 24.55
N ARG A 82 0.91 9.02 24.48
CA ARG A 82 1.26 10.02 25.49
C ARG A 82 0.64 9.71 26.86
N GLY A 83 -0.61 9.24 26.90
CA GLY A 83 -1.28 8.81 28.13
C GLY A 83 -0.64 7.57 28.76
N LEU A 84 -0.11 6.67 27.94
CA LEU A 84 0.56 5.43 28.34
C LEU A 84 2.10 5.55 28.31
N ARG A 85 2.63 6.78 28.30
CA ARG A 85 4.07 7.03 28.22
C ARG A 85 4.83 6.36 29.38
N SER A 86 4.35 6.51 30.61
CA SER A 86 5.00 5.95 31.79
C SER A 86 5.14 4.42 31.75
N PRO A 87 4.06 3.63 31.50
CA PRO A 87 4.20 2.17 31.38
C PRO A 87 5.06 1.75 30.18
N LEU A 88 4.97 2.45 29.03
CA LEU A 88 5.81 2.17 27.86
C LEU A 88 7.30 2.38 28.15
N LEU A 89 7.67 3.49 28.81
CA LEU A 89 9.06 3.75 29.19
C LEU A 89 9.56 2.76 30.26
N ALA A 90 8.68 2.30 31.16
CA ALA A 90 9.03 1.27 32.13
C ALA A 90 9.30 -0.08 31.44
N ALA A 91 8.46 -0.47 30.48
CA ALA A 91 8.66 -1.66 29.65
C ALA A 91 9.97 -1.56 28.86
N ALA A 92 10.19 -0.43 28.18
CA ALA A 92 11.43 -0.17 27.44
C ALA A 92 12.67 -0.39 28.31
N ARG A 93 12.69 0.15 29.54
CA ARG A 93 13.81 -0.03 30.47
C ARG A 93 14.02 -1.49 30.89
N ARG A 94 12.95 -2.27 31.13
CA ARG A 94 13.07 -3.70 31.47
C ARG A 94 13.79 -4.49 30.38
N HIS A 95 13.52 -4.15 29.13
CA HIS A 95 14.14 -4.77 27.95
C HIS A 95 15.43 -4.09 27.47
N GLY A 96 16.00 -3.16 28.26
CA GLY A 96 17.25 -2.49 27.93
C GLY A 96 17.17 -1.58 26.70
N ILE A 97 16.02 -0.94 26.48
CA ILE A 97 15.83 0.11 25.49
C ILE A 97 16.07 1.47 26.14
N ARG A 98 17.09 2.18 25.65
CA ARG A 98 17.51 3.49 26.18
C ARG A 98 16.86 4.68 25.49
N ASP A 99 16.43 4.50 24.24
CA ASP A 99 15.74 5.50 23.44
C ASP A 99 14.53 4.86 22.78
N LEU A 100 13.34 5.40 23.05
CA LEU A 100 12.06 4.94 22.50
C LEU A 100 11.39 6.10 21.78
N ARG A 101 11.21 5.95 20.46
CA ARG A 101 10.58 6.94 19.60
C ARG A 101 9.46 6.31 18.79
N VAL A 102 8.32 6.99 18.68
CA VAL A 102 7.27 6.61 17.73
C VAL A 102 7.62 7.16 16.35
N PHE A 103 7.45 6.37 15.29
CA PHE A 103 7.63 6.83 13.92
C PHE A 103 6.44 6.43 13.04
N GLY A 104 6.58 6.52 11.72
CA GLY A 104 5.58 5.97 10.81
C GLY A 104 4.26 6.75 10.78
N SER A 105 3.16 6.02 10.59
CA SER A 105 1.85 6.63 10.33
C SER A 105 1.37 7.50 11.50
N VAL A 106 1.61 7.06 12.73
CA VAL A 106 1.24 7.75 13.98
C VAL A 106 2.02 9.06 14.15
N ALA A 107 3.34 9.04 13.92
CA ALA A 107 4.16 10.25 14.05
C ALA A 107 3.85 11.32 12.99
N ARG A 108 3.31 10.91 11.83
CA ARG A 108 2.87 11.78 10.72
C ARG A 108 1.41 12.26 10.84
N GLY A 109 0.62 11.74 11.77
CA GLY A 109 -0.82 12.03 11.85
C GLY A 109 -1.65 11.40 10.71
N ASP A 110 -1.08 10.36 10.08
CA ASP A 110 -1.57 9.65 8.90
C ASP A 110 -2.16 8.28 9.27
N GLU A 111 -2.32 7.99 10.56
CA GLU A 111 -2.80 6.72 11.08
C GLU A 111 -4.29 6.47 10.75
N THR A 112 -4.64 5.19 10.70
CA THR A 112 -6.01 4.70 10.54
C THR A 112 -6.40 3.83 11.74
N PRO A 113 -7.69 3.50 11.91
CA PRO A 113 -8.12 2.60 12.98
C PRO A 113 -7.45 1.22 12.91
N GLU A 114 -7.06 0.76 11.72
CA GLU A 114 -6.38 -0.51 11.46
C GLU A 114 -4.85 -0.42 11.60
N SER A 115 -4.29 0.76 11.86
CA SER A 115 -2.83 0.93 11.87
C SER A 115 -2.18 0.29 13.09
N ASP A 116 -1.01 -0.28 12.89
CA ASP A 116 -0.02 -0.60 13.91
C ASP A 116 0.61 0.67 14.51
N VAL A 117 1.37 0.48 15.59
CA VAL A 117 2.24 1.51 16.17
C VAL A 117 3.69 1.13 15.90
N ASP A 118 4.37 1.95 15.11
CA ASP A 118 5.78 1.78 14.79
C ASP A 118 6.69 2.45 15.84
N PHE A 119 7.56 1.68 16.51
CA PHE A 119 8.59 2.20 17.41
C PHE A 119 10.01 2.03 16.85
N LEU A 120 10.75 3.13 16.84
CA LEU A 120 12.19 3.15 16.69
C LEU A 120 12.84 3.07 18.06
N VAL A 121 13.73 2.10 18.23
CA VAL A 121 14.40 1.87 19.51
C VAL A 121 15.90 1.84 19.38
N GLU A 122 16.58 2.31 20.43
CA GLU A 122 17.99 2.05 20.64
C GLU A 122 18.17 1.14 21.86
N LEU A 123 18.88 0.03 21.65
CA LEU A 123 19.18 -0.95 22.67
C LEU A 123 20.50 -0.65 23.36
N ASP A 124 20.58 -0.99 24.63
CA ASP A 124 21.83 -1.04 25.38
C ASP A 124 22.81 -2.08 24.79
N PRO A 125 24.13 -1.88 24.98
CA PRO A 125 25.12 -2.90 24.63
C PRO A 125 24.80 -4.25 25.28
N GLY A 126 24.98 -5.33 24.53
CA GLY A 126 24.72 -6.70 25.01
C GLY A 126 23.26 -7.16 24.92
N ARG A 127 22.32 -6.28 24.54
CA ARG A 127 20.92 -6.67 24.28
C ARG A 127 20.75 -7.32 22.92
N THR A 128 19.80 -8.25 22.87
CA THR A 128 19.57 -9.19 21.78
C THR A 128 18.27 -8.90 21.05
N LEU A 129 18.01 -9.67 19.97
CA LEU A 129 16.71 -9.64 19.29
C LEU A 129 15.57 -10.13 20.21
N LEU A 130 15.85 -10.99 21.19
CA LEU A 130 14.84 -11.47 22.14
C LEU A 130 14.33 -10.34 23.03
N ASP A 131 15.20 -9.41 23.43
CA ASP A 131 14.80 -8.22 24.20
C ASP A 131 13.88 -7.30 23.36
N LEU A 132 14.13 -7.17 22.04
CA LEU A 132 13.23 -6.42 21.14
C LEU A 132 11.86 -7.06 21.04
N ILE A 133 11.82 -8.38 20.85
CA ILE A 133 10.57 -9.14 20.76
C ILE A 133 9.81 -9.07 22.09
N GLY A 134 10.52 -9.16 23.22
CA GLY A 134 9.94 -9.01 24.55
C GLY A 134 9.28 -7.64 24.76
N PHE A 135 9.97 -6.57 24.37
CA PHE A 135 9.38 -5.22 24.40
C PHE A 135 8.20 -5.08 23.44
N GLN A 136 8.28 -5.67 22.23
CA GLN A 136 7.19 -5.63 21.27
C GLN A 136 5.90 -6.22 21.87
N GLN A 137 5.97 -7.43 22.42
CA GLN A 137 4.81 -8.10 23.04
C GLN A 137 4.23 -7.29 24.19
N GLU A 138 5.10 -6.80 25.10
CA GLU A 138 4.64 -6.00 26.24
C GLU A 138 4.05 -4.64 25.81
N ALA A 139 4.58 -4.02 24.76
CA ALA A 139 4.03 -2.79 24.20
C ALA A 139 2.65 -3.04 23.52
N GLU A 140 2.46 -4.19 22.87
CA GLU A 140 1.15 -4.59 22.32
C GLU A 140 0.12 -4.77 23.44
N GLU A 141 0.50 -5.40 24.55
CA GLU A 141 -0.35 -5.55 25.73
C GLU A 141 -0.74 -4.20 26.34
N ILE A 142 0.22 -3.27 26.46
CA ILE A 142 -0.03 -1.92 26.99
C ILE A 142 -0.96 -1.13 26.07
N LEU A 143 -0.77 -1.20 24.75
CA LEU A 143 -1.48 -0.38 23.78
C LEU A 143 -2.78 -1.01 23.26
N GLY A 144 -2.95 -2.33 23.41
CA GLY A 144 -4.10 -3.08 22.91
C GLY A 144 -4.19 -3.14 21.38
N VAL A 145 -3.09 -2.89 20.68
CA VAL A 145 -2.99 -2.83 19.21
C VAL A 145 -1.65 -3.41 18.78
N GLY A 146 -1.53 -3.85 17.52
CA GLY A 146 -0.26 -4.33 16.97
C GLY A 146 0.84 -3.27 17.04
N VAL A 147 2.06 -3.70 17.38
CA VAL A 147 3.24 -2.85 17.53
C VAL A 147 4.38 -3.44 16.71
N ASP A 148 5.01 -2.59 15.90
CA ASP A 148 6.23 -2.95 15.16
C ASP A 148 7.43 -2.24 15.77
N VAL A 149 8.41 -3.00 16.27
CA VAL A 149 9.61 -2.47 16.91
C VAL A 149 10.80 -2.67 15.99
N ALA A 150 11.54 -1.60 15.73
CA ALA A 150 12.70 -1.65 14.86
C ALA A 150 13.88 -0.86 15.40
N ALA A 151 15.07 -1.46 15.30
CA ALA A 151 16.32 -0.78 15.61
C ALA A 151 16.92 -0.15 14.33
N PRO A 152 17.29 1.15 14.32
CA PRO A 152 17.84 1.81 13.14
C PRO A 152 19.02 1.06 12.50
N ARG A 153 19.84 0.38 13.31
CA ARG A 153 20.99 -0.43 12.87
C ARG A 153 20.63 -1.62 11.98
N MET A 154 19.37 -2.07 12.01
CA MET A 154 18.87 -3.22 11.23
C MET A 154 18.15 -2.77 9.95
N MET A 155 18.03 -1.47 9.70
CA MET A 155 17.29 -0.93 8.56
C MET A 155 18.19 -0.64 7.36
N LYS A 156 17.65 -0.79 6.15
CA LYS A 156 18.28 -0.24 4.93
C LYS A 156 18.41 1.28 5.05
N GLU A 157 19.53 1.84 4.63
CA GLU A 157 19.86 3.27 4.82
C GLU A 157 18.75 4.24 4.37
N ARG A 158 18.14 3.98 3.21
CA ARG A 158 17.04 4.82 2.69
C ARG A 158 15.80 4.82 3.59
N VAL A 159 15.50 3.68 4.22
CA VAL A 159 14.38 3.51 5.15
C VAL A 159 14.74 4.14 6.50
N ARG A 160 15.96 3.86 7.00
CA ARG A 160 16.50 4.42 8.24
C ARG A 160 16.46 5.95 8.23
N ALA A 161 16.98 6.58 7.19
CA ALA A 161 17.03 8.04 7.08
C ALA A 161 15.63 8.66 7.12
N ARG A 162 14.64 8.02 6.49
CA ARG A 162 13.24 8.45 6.55
C ARG A 162 12.66 8.27 7.95
N ALA A 163 12.80 7.08 8.54
CA ALA A 163 12.26 6.76 9.85
C ALA A 163 12.82 7.71 10.92
N MET A 164 14.13 7.98 10.90
CA MET A 164 14.79 8.90 11.82
C MET A 164 14.30 10.35 11.72
N ARG A 165 13.95 10.84 10.51
CA ARG A 165 13.40 12.19 10.32
C ARG A 165 11.96 12.31 10.83
N GLU A 166 11.19 11.24 10.76
CA GLU A 166 9.79 11.22 11.17
C GLU A 166 9.63 10.89 12.67
N ALA A 167 10.65 10.30 13.29
CA ALA A 167 10.64 9.83 14.67
C ALA A 167 10.38 10.95 15.67
N ARG A 168 9.47 10.70 16.62
CA ARG A 168 9.16 11.59 17.75
C ARG A 168 9.39 10.85 19.07
N PRO A 169 10.02 11.47 20.08
CA PRO A 169 10.11 10.90 21.42
C PRO A 169 8.72 10.56 21.98
N VAL A 170 8.62 9.38 22.61
CA VAL A 170 7.44 8.94 23.36
C VAL A 170 7.36 9.71 24.68
#